data_AF-A0A2A2LCQ4-F1
#
_entry.id   AF-A0A2A2LCQ4-F1
#
_cell.length_a   1.000
_cell.length_b   1.000
_cell.length_c   1.000
_cell.angle_alpha   90.00
_cell.angle_beta   90.00
_cell.angle_gamma   90.00
#
_symmetry.space_group_name_H-M   'P 1'
#
loop_
_entity.id
_entity.type
_entity.pdbx_description
1 polymer ?
#
loop_
_entity_poly.entity_id
_entity_poly.type
_entity_poly.pdbx_seq_one_letter_code
_entity_poly.pdbx_strand_id
1 'polypeptide(L)'
;MPVLERSMTVQEEGGKSSSQLLPRKGPASSRLSRSKSTKRGNLGSISTLSFSQKQALSLSWRALRPQAAALFRKVFLELEIASVKVKQIFYKASLVDAFNRDEENSATMEVHIKLLIKFFDDLIPLLDDEKEAVDLIRRIGSTHAILAKSCSFTSDIWERLGEITMERVCTHETLQVIFPGIWNNLIF
;
A
#
# COMPACT_ATOMS: atom_id res chain seq x y z
N MET A 1 -12.83 -79.12 27.70
CA MET A 1 -12.63 -77.69 27.36
C MET A 1 -14.00 -77.00 27.46
N PRO A 2 -14.09 -75.82 28.09
CA PRO A 2 -15.25 -75.34 28.87
C PRO A 2 -16.30 -74.59 28.01
N VAL A 3 -17.62 -74.70 28.27
CA VAL A 3 -18.55 -73.85 29.10
C VAL A 3 -19.47 -73.00 28.18
N LEU A 4 -20.76 -73.36 28.02
CA LEU A 4 -21.99 -72.79 28.66
C LEU A 4 -22.25 -71.31 28.28
N GLU A 5 -23.46 -70.76 28.11
CA GLU A 5 -24.86 -71.18 27.92
C GLU A 5 -25.64 -69.83 27.73
N ARG A 6 -26.83 -69.88 27.13
CA ARG A 6 -28.03 -69.09 27.51
C ARG A 6 -28.32 -67.67 26.96
N SER A 7 -29.62 -67.53 26.69
CA SER A 7 -30.46 -66.39 26.30
C SER A 7 -30.61 -65.24 27.32
N MET A 8 -31.32 -64.19 26.86
CA MET A 8 -32.22 -63.24 27.56
C MET A 8 -31.71 -61.81 27.82
N THR A 9 -32.24 -60.89 27.00
CA THR A 9 -33.00 -59.66 27.30
C THR A 9 -32.77 -58.81 28.59
N VAL A 10 -32.86 -57.48 28.36
CA VAL A 10 -33.43 -56.38 29.19
C VAL A 10 -32.44 -55.49 29.99
N GLN A 11 -32.47 -54.17 29.65
CA GLN A 11 -32.27 -52.92 30.44
C GLN A 11 -30.98 -52.77 31.29
N GLU A 12 -30.41 -51.60 31.61
CA GLU A 12 -30.88 -50.22 31.72
C GLU A 12 -29.66 -49.27 31.78
N GLU A 13 -29.91 -47.97 31.54
CA GLU A 13 -29.24 -46.77 32.09
C GLU A 13 -27.75 -46.44 31.83
N GLY A 14 -27.53 -45.18 31.43
CA GLY A 14 -26.41 -44.37 31.91
C GLY A 14 -25.34 -43.99 30.89
N GLY A 15 -25.46 -42.81 30.27
CA GLY A 15 -24.29 -42.16 29.66
C GLY A 15 -24.60 -41.14 28.57
N LYS A 16 -24.83 -39.88 28.97
CA LYS A 16 -24.83 -38.73 28.06
C LYS A 16 -23.48 -38.62 27.33
N SER A 17 -23.47 -38.69 26.01
CA SER A 17 -22.49 -37.96 25.21
C SER A 17 -23.04 -37.64 23.83
N SER A 18 -23.31 -36.35 23.63
CA SER A 18 -23.85 -35.78 22.39
C SER A 18 -22.71 -35.60 21.40
N SER A 19 -22.55 -36.52 20.45
CA SER A 19 -21.58 -36.36 19.35
C SER A 19 -22.19 -35.49 18.25
N GLN A 20 -21.78 -34.23 18.27
CA GLN A 20 -22.05 -33.24 17.24
C GLN A 20 -21.40 -33.64 15.90
N LEU A 21 -22.20 -33.64 14.84
CA LEU A 21 -21.75 -33.74 13.46
C LEU A 21 -21.07 -32.44 13.04
N LEU A 22 -19.79 -32.51 12.65
CA LEU A 22 -19.01 -31.38 12.12
C LEU A 22 -19.20 -31.25 10.60
N PRO A 23 -19.48 -30.04 10.06
CA PRO A 23 -19.29 -29.76 8.65
C PRO A 23 -17.84 -29.35 8.36
N ARG A 24 -17.29 -29.97 7.32
CA ARG A 24 -15.94 -29.84 6.76
C ARG A 24 -15.63 -28.40 6.33
N LYS A 25 -14.60 -27.80 6.94
CA LYS A 25 -14.07 -26.46 6.68
C LYS A 25 -13.25 -26.45 5.39
N GLY A 26 -13.76 -25.80 4.34
CA GLY A 26 -12.99 -25.46 3.12
C GLY A 26 -12.01 -24.30 3.39
N PRO A 27 -10.99 -24.10 2.55
CA PRO A 27 -9.94 -23.12 2.81
C PRO A 27 -10.52 -21.70 2.70
N ALA A 28 -10.20 -20.89 3.70
CA ALA A 28 -10.54 -19.48 3.75
C ALA A 28 -9.82 -18.75 2.61
N SER A 29 -10.57 -18.41 1.56
CA SER A 29 -10.19 -17.35 0.63
C SER A 29 -10.00 -16.08 1.45
N SER A 30 -8.74 -15.67 1.66
CA SER A 30 -8.38 -14.38 2.23
C SER A 30 -8.95 -13.29 1.34
N ARG A 31 -10.16 -12.81 1.67
CA ARG A 31 -10.66 -11.56 1.13
C ARG A 31 -9.77 -10.46 1.70
N LEU A 32 -8.75 -10.09 0.94
CA LEU A 32 -8.14 -8.78 1.06
C LEU A 32 -9.27 -7.76 1.12
N SER A 33 -9.38 -7.05 2.24
CA SER A 33 -10.28 -5.91 2.40
C SER A 33 -9.90 -4.88 1.36
N ARG A 34 -10.57 -4.97 0.20
CA ARG A 34 -10.45 -4.03 -0.90
C ARG A 34 -11.20 -2.77 -0.47
N SER A 35 -10.47 -1.80 0.08
CA SER A 35 -11.02 -0.48 0.39
C SER A 35 -11.40 0.22 -0.92
N LYS A 36 -12.66 0.07 -1.34
CA LYS A 36 -13.26 0.89 -2.38
C LYS A 36 -13.44 2.30 -1.83
N SER A 37 -12.49 3.20 -2.10
CA SER A 37 -12.70 4.63 -1.92
C SER A 37 -13.63 5.13 -3.04
N THR A 38 -14.94 5.12 -2.80
CA THR A 38 -15.95 5.65 -3.74
C THR A 38 -16.35 7.10 -3.42
N LYS A 39 -15.49 7.86 -2.76
CA LYS A 39 -15.69 9.30 -2.58
C LYS A 39 -14.62 10.02 -3.38
N ARG A 40 -15.03 10.95 -4.26
CA ARG A 40 -14.14 11.99 -4.83
C ARG A 40 -13.19 12.43 -3.73
N GLY A 41 -11.90 12.18 -3.93
CA GLY A 41 -10.87 12.32 -2.90
C GLY A 41 -10.94 13.69 -2.25
N ASN A 42 -11.49 13.75 -1.05
CA ASN A 42 -11.35 14.92 -0.21
C ASN A 42 -9.93 14.85 0.34
N LEU A 43 -9.06 15.77 -0.05
CA LEU A 43 -7.69 15.89 0.50
C LEU A 43 -7.71 16.14 2.02
N GLY A 44 -8.89 16.39 2.60
CA GLY A 44 -9.15 16.49 4.04
C GLY A 44 -8.82 15.25 4.88
N SER A 45 -8.11 14.25 4.34
CA SER A 45 -7.46 13.21 5.15
C SER A 45 -6.16 13.71 5.78
N ILE A 46 -5.47 14.68 5.19
CA ILE A 46 -4.19 15.18 5.71
C ILE A 46 -4.41 16.02 6.98
N SER A 47 -5.43 16.86 7.00
CA SER A 47 -5.85 17.63 8.18
C SER A 47 -6.33 16.78 9.34
N THR A 48 -6.77 15.54 9.08
CA THR A 48 -7.20 14.61 10.13
C THR A 48 -6.06 13.84 10.78
N LEU A 49 -4.83 13.98 10.30
CA LEU A 49 -3.68 13.31 10.91
C LEU A 49 -3.40 13.90 12.30
N SER A 50 -3.45 13.05 13.31
CA SER A 50 -3.02 13.40 14.67
C SER A 50 -1.53 13.72 14.72
N PHE A 51 -1.10 14.46 15.75
CA PHE A 51 0.30 14.79 15.98
C PHE A 51 1.22 13.55 15.98
N SER A 52 0.80 12.46 16.65
CA SER A 52 1.58 11.22 16.70
C SER A 52 1.70 10.55 15.33
N GLN A 53 0.67 10.61 14.48
CA GLN A 53 0.73 10.10 13.11
C GLN A 53 1.69 10.91 12.24
N LYS A 54 1.66 12.25 12.34
CA LYS A 54 2.61 13.12 11.63
C LYS A 54 4.05 12.89 12.09
N GLN A 55 4.26 12.71 13.38
CA GLN A 55 5.58 12.37 13.94
C GLN A 55 6.07 11.01 13.44
N ALA A 56 5.19 10.00 13.42
CA ALA A 56 5.51 8.67 12.90
C ALA A 56 5.89 8.72 11.41
N LEU A 57 5.18 9.50 10.60
CA LEU A 57 5.52 9.73 9.19
C LEU A 57 6.90 10.39 9.04
N SER A 58 7.17 11.44 9.82
CA SER A 58 8.47 12.12 9.84
C SER A 58 9.63 11.19 10.20
N LEU A 59 9.46 10.36 11.24
CA LEU A 59 10.47 9.40 11.68
C LEU A 59 10.67 8.28 10.65
N SER A 60 9.58 7.74 10.13
CA SER A 60 9.61 6.67 9.13
C SER A 60 10.31 7.13 7.86
N TRP A 61 9.97 8.33 7.37
CA TRP A 61 10.62 8.89 6.19
C TRP A 61 12.10 9.13 6.43
N ARG A 62 12.50 9.72 7.55
CA ARG A 62 13.92 9.94 7.88
C ARG A 62 14.73 8.64 7.83
N ALA A 63 14.18 7.55 8.33
CA ALA A 63 14.84 6.25 8.32
C ALA A 63 14.85 5.60 6.93
N LEU A 64 13.79 5.76 6.15
CA LEU A 64 13.66 5.19 4.81
C LEU A 64 14.45 5.97 3.75
N ARG A 65 14.57 7.28 3.93
CA ARG A 65 15.08 8.25 2.94
C ARG A 65 16.44 7.88 2.31
N PRO A 66 17.44 7.35 3.04
CA PRO A 66 18.71 6.93 2.44
C PRO A 66 18.57 5.79 1.42
N GLN A 67 17.51 4.99 1.55
CA GLN A 67 17.24 3.81 0.70
C GLN A 67 16.08 4.05 -0.27
N ALA A 68 15.46 5.24 -0.24
CA ALA A 68 14.25 5.55 -1.00
C ALA A 68 14.44 5.39 -2.52
N ALA A 69 15.61 5.71 -3.06
CA ALA A 69 15.89 5.53 -4.49
C ALA A 69 15.79 4.06 -4.92
N ALA A 70 16.41 3.15 -4.15
CA ALA A 70 16.33 1.72 -4.42
C ALA A 70 14.91 1.18 -4.22
N LEU A 71 14.18 1.66 -3.21
CA LEU A 71 12.78 1.29 -2.99
C LEU A 71 11.90 1.74 -4.16
N PHE A 72 11.95 3.01 -4.55
CA PHE A 72 11.09 3.53 -5.60
C PHE A 72 11.43 2.99 -6.98
N ARG A 73 12.69 2.62 -7.22
CA ARG A 73 13.04 1.85 -8.42
C ARG A 73 12.25 0.55 -8.48
N LYS A 74 12.17 -0.20 -7.37
CA LYS A 74 11.36 -1.43 -7.33
C LYS A 74 9.86 -1.14 -7.50
N VAL A 75 9.35 -0.06 -6.89
CA VAL A 75 7.95 0.38 -7.04
C VAL A 75 7.61 0.66 -8.51
N PHE A 76 8.43 1.45 -9.21
CA PHE A 76 8.17 1.76 -10.61
C PHE A 76 8.28 0.54 -11.53
N LEU A 77 9.23 -0.36 -11.27
CA LEU A 77 9.32 -1.63 -12.02
C LEU A 77 8.08 -2.51 -11.82
N GLU A 78 7.56 -2.60 -10.59
CA GLU A 78 6.31 -3.32 -10.34
C GLU A 78 5.09 -2.63 -10.95
N LEU A 79 5.07 -1.30 -10.95
CA LEU A 79 4.00 -0.53 -11.58
C LEU A 79 3.97 -0.77 -13.10
N GLU A 80 5.13 -0.88 -13.76
CA GLU A 80 5.21 -1.25 -15.17
C GLU A 80 4.71 -2.67 -15.45
N ILE A 81 5.00 -3.62 -14.55
CA ILE A 81 4.51 -5.00 -14.65
C ILE A 81 2.99 -5.04 -14.46
N ALA A 82 2.48 -4.32 -13.45
CA ALA A 82 1.06 -4.26 -13.14
C ALA A 82 0.25 -3.51 -14.20
N SER A 83 0.87 -2.58 -14.93
CA SER A 83 0.25 -1.82 -16.01
C SER A 83 1.26 -1.50 -17.11
N VAL A 84 1.21 -2.27 -18.19
CA VAL A 84 2.06 -2.07 -19.39
C VAL A 84 1.92 -0.67 -20.01
N LYS A 85 0.81 0.04 -19.71
CA LYS A 85 0.59 1.44 -20.12
C LYS A 85 1.62 2.40 -19.54
N VAL A 86 2.13 2.12 -18.34
CA VAL A 86 3.09 2.98 -17.64
C VAL A 86 4.37 3.11 -18.45
N LYS A 87 4.89 1.99 -18.96
CA LYS A 87 6.05 1.98 -19.87
C LYS A 87 5.80 2.78 -21.15
N GLN A 88 4.59 2.67 -21.72
CA GLN A 88 4.20 3.44 -22.90
C GLN A 88 4.09 4.95 -22.62
N ILE A 89 3.61 5.33 -21.42
CA ILE A 89 3.53 6.73 -20.99
C ILE A 89 4.94 7.33 -20.89
N PHE A 90 5.87 6.66 -20.21
CA PHE A 90 7.27 7.12 -20.14
C PHE A 90 7.90 7.27 -21.52
N TYR A 91 7.66 6.32 -22.43
CA TYR A 91 8.15 6.40 -23.80
C TYR A 91 7.56 7.61 -24.57
N LYS A 92 6.23 7.77 -24.54
CA LYS A 92 5.55 8.89 -25.23
C LYS A 92 5.95 10.25 -24.64
N ALA A 93 6.02 10.35 -23.32
CA ALA A 93 6.44 11.57 -22.65
C ALA A 93 7.91 11.92 -22.97
N SER A 94 8.80 10.93 -22.99
CA SER A 94 10.20 11.11 -23.41
C SER A 94 10.32 11.59 -24.86
N LEU A 95 9.46 11.11 -25.76
CA LEU A 95 9.43 11.62 -27.14
C LEU A 95 9.01 13.09 -27.18
N VAL A 96 7.96 13.47 -26.45
CA VAL A 96 7.49 14.86 -26.39
C VAL A 96 8.57 15.78 -25.80
N ASP A 97 9.23 15.37 -24.72
CA ASP A 97 10.34 16.13 -24.12
C ASP A 97 11.52 16.27 -25.07
N ALA A 98 11.85 15.22 -25.85
CA ALA A 98 12.93 15.30 -26.85
C ALA A 98 12.66 16.32 -27.97
N PHE A 99 11.38 16.65 -28.24
CA PHE A 99 11.02 17.73 -29.16
C PHE A 99 11.00 19.12 -28.49
N ASN A 100 10.84 19.18 -27.17
CA ASN A 100 10.90 20.40 -26.36
C ASN A 100 12.34 20.69 -25.89
N ARG A 101 13.25 20.92 -26.85
CA ARG A 101 14.73 20.99 -26.73
C ARG A 101 15.35 21.90 -25.64
N ASP A 102 14.54 22.57 -24.81
CA ASP A 102 14.97 23.55 -23.83
C ASP A 102 15.07 23.00 -22.39
N GLU A 103 14.61 21.76 -22.11
CA GLU A 103 14.66 21.16 -20.77
C GLU A 103 15.28 19.74 -20.75
N GLU A 104 15.94 19.39 -19.64
CA GLU A 104 16.48 18.05 -19.39
C GLU A 104 15.31 17.04 -19.34
N ASN A 105 15.40 15.94 -20.10
CA ASN A 105 14.29 14.98 -20.26
C ASN A 105 13.77 14.47 -18.90
N SER A 106 12.63 15.02 -18.50
CA SER A 106 11.98 14.78 -17.22
C SER A 106 11.25 13.45 -17.17
N ALA A 107 10.98 12.87 -18.34
CA ALA A 107 10.16 11.68 -18.52
C ALA A 107 10.95 10.36 -18.47
N THR A 108 12.03 10.30 -17.69
CA THR A 108 12.75 9.04 -17.41
C THR A 108 12.39 8.52 -16.02
N MET A 109 12.43 7.19 -15.84
CA MET A 109 12.18 6.57 -14.54
C MET A 109 13.15 7.09 -13.46
N GLU A 110 14.42 7.30 -13.81
CA GLU A 110 15.43 7.80 -12.88
C GLU A 110 15.10 9.22 -12.38
N VAL A 111 14.63 10.09 -13.28
CA VAL A 111 14.16 11.43 -12.90
C VAL A 111 12.91 11.33 -12.04
N HIS A 112 11.93 10.50 -12.40
CA HIS A 112 10.72 10.32 -11.60
C HIS A 112 10.98 9.72 -10.20
N ILE A 113 12.00 8.87 -10.03
CA ILE A 113 12.45 8.42 -8.71
C ILE A 113 12.90 9.63 -7.87
N LYS A 114 13.75 10.51 -8.44
CA LYS A 114 14.20 11.73 -7.74
C LYS A 114 13.04 12.67 -7.42
N LEU A 115 12.11 12.85 -8.35
CA LEU A 115 10.92 13.68 -8.15
C LEU A 115 10.01 13.11 -7.06
N LEU A 116 9.84 11.79 -6.98
CA LEU A 116 9.03 11.16 -5.94
C LEU A 116 9.68 11.28 -4.56
N ILE A 117 11.01 11.14 -4.49
CA ILE A 117 11.76 11.41 -3.25
C ILE A 117 11.59 12.86 -2.82
N LYS A 118 11.80 13.80 -3.75
CA LYS A 118 11.62 15.24 -3.50
C LYS A 118 10.19 15.56 -3.04
N PHE A 119 9.19 14.91 -3.63
CA PHE A 119 7.80 15.08 -3.23
C PHE A 119 7.59 14.74 -1.74
N PHE A 120 8.16 13.64 -1.23
CA PHE A 120 8.06 13.32 0.20
C PHE A 120 8.94 14.24 1.08
N ASP A 121 10.12 14.63 0.61
CA ASP A 121 10.98 15.61 1.28
C ASP A 121 10.26 16.96 1.46
N ASP A 122 9.45 17.37 0.47
CA ASP A 122 8.68 18.62 0.50
C ASP A 122 7.34 18.46 1.24
N LEU A 123 6.64 17.32 1.11
CA LEU A 123 5.30 17.14 1.68
C LEU A 123 5.32 16.93 3.19
N ILE A 124 6.26 16.13 3.71
CA ILE A 124 6.26 15.73 5.12
C ILE A 124 6.44 16.93 6.07
N PRO A 125 7.34 17.88 5.80
CA PRO A 125 7.44 19.11 6.60
C PRO A 125 6.17 19.98 6.54
N LEU A 126 5.37 19.88 5.47
CA LEU A 126 4.16 20.67 5.27
C LEU A 126 2.91 20.04 5.91
N LEU A 127 3.00 18.90 6.60
CA LEU A 127 1.82 18.24 7.19
C LEU A 127 1.11 19.09 8.27
N ASP A 128 1.75 20.11 8.81
CA ASP A 128 1.15 21.09 9.72
C ASP A 128 0.52 22.30 9.01
N ASP A 129 0.84 22.52 7.73
CA ASP A 129 0.23 23.52 6.86
C ASP A 129 -0.57 22.84 5.75
N GLU A 130 -1.85 22.55 6.04
CA GLU A 130 -2.74 21.86 5.10
C GLU A 130 -2.83 22.58 3.75
N LYS A 131 -2.84 23.92 3.75
CA LYS A 131 -2.98 24.69 2.52
C LYS A 131 -1.77 24.44 1.61
N GLU A 132 -0.56 24.57 2.14
CA GLU A 132 0.65 24.36 1.36
C GLU A 132 0.83 22.88 0.94
N ALA A 133 0.46 21.94 1.81
CA ALA A 133 0.46 20.51 1.46
C ALA A 133 -0.50 20.20 0.31
N VAL A 134 -1.73 20.76 0.35
CA VAL A 134 -2.73 20.61 -0.71
C VAL A 134 -2.27 21.28 -2.00
N ASP A 135 -1.69 22.47 -1.93
CA ASP A 135 -1.19 23.19 -3.10
C ASP A 135 -0.02 22.44 -3.76
N LEU A 136 0.87 21.82 -2.98
CA LEU A 136 1.92 20.92 -3.48
C LEU A 136 1.32 19.71 -4.23
N ILE A 137 0.38 18.99 -3.61
CA ILE A 137 -0.27 17.83 -4.22
C ILE A 137 -1.01 18.21 -5.51
N ARG A 138 -1.73 19.34 -5.50
CA ARG A 138 -2.45 19.85 -6.67
C ARG A 138 -1.50 20.16 -7.82
N ARG A 139 -0.32 20.74 -7.55
CA ARG A 139 0.68 21.05 -8.57
C ARG A 139 1.14 19.77 -9.29
N ILE A 140 1.48 18.73 -8.55
CA ILE A 140 1.89 17.43 -9.11
C ILE A 140 0.75 16.80 -9.94
N GLY A 141 -0.47 16.83 -9.42
CA GLY A 141 -1.65 16.33 -10.12
C GLY A 141 -1.88 17.05 -11.46
N SER A 142 -1.73 18.38 -11.49
CA SER A 142 -1.89 19.19 -12.70
C SER A 142 -0.86 18.84 -13.78
N THR A 143 0.41 18.62 -13.41
CA THR A 143 1.47 18.20 -14.36
C THR A 143 1.18 16.84 -15.00
N HIS A 144 0.45 15.95 -14.32
CA HIS A 144 0.08 14.65 -14.89
C HIS A 144 -1.27 14.67 -15.60
N ALA A 145 -2.16 15.63 -15.28
CA ALA A 145 -3.46 15.75 -15.92
C ALA A 145 -3.37 15.98 -17.44
N ILE A 146 -2.34 16.69 -17.90
CA ILE A 146 -2.09 16.90 -19.34
C ILE A 146 -1.80 15.59 -20.08
N LEU A 147 -1.25 14.58 -19.40
CA LEU A 147 -0.93 13.27 -19.95
C LEU A 147 -2.18 12.40 -20.16
N ALA A 148 -3.32 12.76 -19.58
CA ALA A 148 -4.56 12.02 -19.76
C ALA A 148 -5.00 11.98 -21.23
N LYS A 149 -4.82 13.10 -21.95
CA LYS A 149 -5.20 13.21 -23.37
C LYS A 149 -4.16 12.62 -24.31
N SER A 150 -2.86 12.85 -24.04
CA SER A 150 -1.77 12.49 -24.95
C SER A 150 -1.21 11.08 -24.71
N CYS A 151 -1.19 10.63 -23.46
CA CYS A 151 -0.52 9.40 -23.04
C CYS A 151 -1.47 8.38 -22.39
N SER A 152 -2.79 8.69 -22.32
CA SER A 152 -3.79 7.84 -21.66
C SER A 152 -3.49 7.61 -20.17
N PHE A 153 -2.91 8.60 -19.50
CA PHE A 153 -2.70 8.58 -18.07
C PHE A 153 -4.05 8.71 -17.33
N THR A 154 -4.35 7.79 -16.42
CA THR A 154 -5.65 7.68 -15.75
C THR A 154 -5.49 7.49 -14.23
N SER A 155 -6.56 7.73 -13.47
CA SER A 155 -6.50 7.71 -12.00
C SER A 155 -6.13 6.36 -11.40
N ASP A 156 -6.43 5.25 -12.10
CA ASP A 156 -6.02 3.90 -11.68
C ASP A 156 -4.50 3.76 -11.59
N ILE A 157 -3.72 4.51 -12.38
CA ILE A 157 -2.25 4.49 -12.29
C ILE A 157 -1.79 5.10 -10.96
N TRP A 158 -2.43 6.19 -10.51
CA TRP A 158 -2.16 6.78 -9.19
C TRP A 158 -2.51 5.82 -8.06
N GLU A 159 -3.68 5.17 -8.15
CA GLU A 159 -4.12 4.19 -7.16
C GLU A 159 -3.14 3.03 -7.06
N ARG A 160 -2.72 2.45 -8.20
CA ARG A 160 -1.72 1.38 -8.23
C ARG A 160 -0.36 1.82 -7.70
N LEU A 161 0.11 3.02 -8.04
CA LEU A 161 1.35 3.56 -7.51
C LEU A 161 1.28 3.66 -5.97
N GLY A 162 0.17 4.17 -5.44
CA GLY A 162 -0.05 4.27 -3.99
C GLY A 162 -0.10 2.91 -3.29
N GLU A 163 -0.83 1.95 -3.84
CA GLU A 163 -0.93 0.57 -3.33
C GLU A 163 0.46 -0.09 -3.25
N ILE A 164 1.21 -0.10 -4.36
CA ILE A 164 2.54 -0.71 -4.42
C ILE A 164 3.50 0.01 -3.48
N THR A 165 3.49 1.34 -3.47
CA THR A 165 4.35 2.12 -2.56
C THR A 165 4.08 1.75 -1.11
N MET A 166 2.80 1.69 -0.71
CA MET A 166 2.42 1.34 0.66
C MET A 166 2.88 -0.08 1.03
N GLU A 167 2.65 -1.06 0.15
CA GLU A 167 3.11 -2.44 0.36
C GLU A 167 4.63 -2.51 0.55
N ARG A 168 5.41 -1.86 -0.32
CA ARG A 168 6.87 -1.86 -0.26
C ARG A 168 7.43 -1.11 0.94
N VAL A 169 6.78 -0.02 1.36
CA VAL A 169 7.17 0.73 2.55
C VAL A 169 6.89 -0.07 3.81
N CYS A 170 5.70 -0.67 3.95
CA CYS A 170 5.33 -1.48 5.12
C CYS A 170 6.16 -2.76 5.27
N THR A 171 6.63 -3.33 4.16
CA THR A 171 7.51 -4.50 4.16
C THR A 171 9.00 -4.15 4.26
N HIS A 172 9.35 -2.86 4.30
CA HIS A 172 10.74 -2.43 4.39
C HIS A 172 11.31 -2.66 5.80
N GLU A 173 12.39 -3.45 5.89
CA GLU A 173 13.00 -3.90 7.15
C GLU A 173 13.29 -2.74 8.12
N THR A 174 13.77 -1.61 7.61
CA THR A 174 14.07 -0.42 8.44
C THR A 174 12.85 0.11 9.21
N LEU A 175 11.63 -0.03 8.67
CA LEU A 175 10.42 0.40 9.36
C LEU A 175 9.87 -0.69 10.29
N GLN A 176 10.08 -1.96 9.94
CA GLN A 176 9.71 -3.09 10.80
C GLN A 176 10.46 -3.11 12.13
N VAL A 177 11.65 -2.48 12.21
CA VAL A 177 12.41 -2.32 13.47
C VAL A 177 11.94 -1.10 14.29
N ILE A 178 11.42 -0.06 13.62
CA ILE A 178 10.95 1.17 14.27
C ILE A 178 9.60 0.98 14.95
N PHE A 179 8.65 0.27 14.32
CA PHE A 179 7.31 0.05 14.90
C PHE A 179 7.32 -0.69 16.26
N PRO A 180 8.16 -1.71 16.49
CA PRO A 180 8.37 -2.32 17.82
C PRO A 180 9.07 -1.36 18.81
N GLY A 181 10.04 -0.57 18.35
CA GLY A 181 10.79 0.36 19.21
C GLY A 181 9.98 1.55 19.71
N ILE A 182 9.01 2.03 18.92
CA ILE A 182 8.07 3.09 19.33
C ILE A 182 7.05 2.55 20.32
N TRP A 183 6.56 1.31 20.16
CA TRP A 183 5.65 0.68 21.11
C TRP A 183 6.31 0.40 22.47
N ASN A 184 7.58 0.02 22.49
CA ASN A 184 8.33 -0.24 23.72
C ASN A 184 8.65 1.01 24.55
N ASN A 185 8.68 2.21 23.94
CA ASN A 185 8.92 3.48 24.64
C ASN A 185 7.64 4.24 25.02
N LEU A 186 6.46 3.68 24.74
CA LEU A 186 5.16 4.25 25.13
C LEU A 186 4.51 3.50 26.30
N ILE A 187 5.15 2.42 26.79
CA ILE A 187 4.67 1.57 27.90
C ILE A 187 5.70 1.47 29.04
N PHE A 188 6.68 2.38 29.11
CA PHE A 188 7.48 2.61 30.31
C PHE A 188 7.67 4.10 30.56
#